data_AF-A0AAP1MRW7-F1
#
_entry.id   AF-A0AAP1MRW7-F1
#
_cell.length_a   1.000
_cell.length_b   1.000
_cell.length_c   1.000
_cell.angle_alpha   90.00
_cell.angle_beta   90.00
_cell.angle_gamma   90.00
#
_symmetry.space_group_name_H-M   'P 1'
#
loop_
_entity.id
_entity.type
_entity.pdbx_description
1 polymer ?
#
loop_
_entity_poly.entity_id
_entity_poly.type
_entity_poly.pdbx_seq_one_letter_code
_entity_poly.pdbx_strand_id
1 'polypeptide(L)'
;MDILDVIHFHCVYTSKCLSSEDIKLFQNIVLDVQEAVNKISAEEALLDILTHYLICGLEISLSGDDVKFMSKLKGQHEIPNEVLDSILEKKKEIALDLLSCMVSEHGVIKSAFTKQLINLTKKYEVMNIPATIAYRLAIKFNSLIHPVDHILFYGYLNDLGIMTCAKYRCDKKSDNKDSFNRVALLMEFEIFRVFARFCIDPGGMDEITLKAPPKDIPDTLMKNIIDEYKYLIDNVFSKEGILYKFTDTRLNEEETALILLGNVSRLFKHRRFFQGTIARWPGAWGAFLIELLRQENPTRAIYCESNNTNSISEEAKDIMDKLNYKVSARMLYLRYSQFIKNESKFIIKYNNILAQLPYTPEWDGDSYVYHKFLV
;
A
#
# COMPACT_ATOMS: atom_id res chain seq x y z
N MET A 1 -10.33 5.55 4.70
CA MET A 1 -9.90 4.58 5.74
C MET A 1 -9.45 3.25 5.14
N ASP A 2 -10.11 2.75 4.10
CA ASP A 2 -9.78 1.45 3.51
C ASP A 2 -8.34 1.38 2.97
N ILE A 3 -7.83 2.45 2.36
CA ILE A 3 -6.43 2.50 1.91
C ILE A 3 -5.42 2.39 3.06
N LEU A 4 -5.75 2.95 4.24
CA LEU A 4 -4.88 2.85 5.41
C LEU A 4 -4.86 1.42 5.97
N ASP A 5 -5.92 0.66 5.74
CA ASP A 5 -5.99 -0.75 6.11
C ASP A 5 -5.06 -1.58 5.23
N VAL A 6 -5.04 -1.28 3.92
CA VAL A 6 -4.13 -1.91 2.95
C VAL A 6 -2.67 -1.58 3.28
N ILE A 7 -2.36 -0.33 3.58
CA ILE A 7 -0.99 0.08 3.99
C ILE A 7 -0.60 -0.62 5.29
N HIS A 8 -1.47 -0.57 6.31
CA HIS A 8 -1.21 -1.23 7.59
C HIS A 8 -1.01 -2.74 7.44
N PHE A 9 -1.84 -3.41 6.61
CA PHE A 9 -1.68 -4.83 6.30
C PHE A 9 -0.28 -5.11 5.73
N HIS A 10 0.19 -4.30 4.78
CA HIS A 10 1.52 -4.50 4.20
C HIS A 10 2.63 -4.25 5.22
N CYS A 11 2.48 -3.30 6.15
CA CYS A 11 3.42 -3.12 7.27
C CYS A 11 3.52 -4.36 8.14
N VAL A 12 2.39 -4.96 8.51
CA VAL A 12 2.35 -6.19 9.30
C VAL A 12 2.88 -7.39 8.51
N TYR A 13 2.60 -7.45 7.20
CA TYR A 13 3.14 -8.47 6.32
C TYR A 13 4.66 -8.40 6.23
N THR A 14 5.23 -7.22 5.94
CA THR A 14 6.67 -7.07 5.77
C THR A 14 7.43 -7.37 7.04
N SER A 15 6.91 -6.95 8.20
CA SER A 15 7.55 -7.29 9.46
C SER A 15 7.51 -8.79 9.70
N LYS A 16 6.35 -9.43 9.57
CA LYS A 16 6.16 -10.81 10.05
C LYS A 16 6.68 -11.88 9.10
N CYS A 17 6.66 -11.64 7.79
CA CYS A 17 6.75 -12.71 6.79
C CYS A 17 8.00 -12.67 5.92
N LEU A 18 8.73 -11.56 5.85
CA LEU A 18 9.95 -11.50 5.06
C LEU A 18 11.06 -12.32 5.71
N SER A 19 11.76 -13.11 4.89
CA SER A 19 12.95 -13.84 5.32
C SER A 19 14.13 -12.89 5.52
N SER A 20 15.19 -13.36 6.18
CA SER A 20 16.44 -12.60 6.30
C SER A 20 17.10 -12.32 4.94
N GLU A 21 16.90 -13.20 3.96
CA GLU A 21 17.34 -13.03 2.57
C GLU A 21 16.52 -11.94 1.86
N ASP A 22 15.20 -11.94 2.04
CA ASP A 22 14.34 -10.89 1.49
C ASP A 22 14.70 -9.52 2.06
N ILE A 23 14.94 -9.43 3.38
CA ILE A 23 15.33 -8.18 4.05
C ILE A 23 16.66 -7.66 3.49
N LYS A 24 17.65 -8.53 3.28
CA LYS A 24 18.94 -8.15 2.67
C LYS A 24 18.75 -7.65 1.24
N LEU A 25 17.88 -8.30 0.46
CA LEU A 25 17.60 -7.86 -0.90
C LEU A 25 16.90 -6.49 -0.91
N PHE A 26 15.96 -6.24 0.00
CA PHE A 26 15.39 -4.90 0.19
C PHE A 26 16.47 -3.87 0.55
N GLN A 27 17.38 -4.17 1.45
CA GLN A 27 18.49 -3.27 1.81
C GLN A 27 19.36 -2.93 0.60
N ASN A 28 19.63 -3.89 -0.29
CA ASN A 28 20.34 -3.62 -1.54
C ASN A 28 19.53 -2.70 -2.47
N ILE A 29 18.21 -2.92 -2.59
CA ILE A 29 17.31 -2.04 -3.37
C ILE A 29 17.35 -0.62 -2.80
N VAL A 30 17.31 -0.46 -1.48
CA VAL A 30 17.41 0.85 -0.82
C VAL A 30 18.69 1.57 -1.22
N LEU A 31 19.84 0.91 -1.11
CA LEU A 31 21.13 1.53 -1.41
C LEU A 31 21.24 1.93 -2.89
N ASP A 32 20.81 1.06 -3.80
CA ASP A 32 20.85 1.34 -5.24
C ASP A 32 19.90 2.48 -5.63
N VAL A 33 18.71 2.52 -5.02
CA VAL A 33 17.73 3.58 -5.28
C VAL A 33 18.24 4.89 -4.72
N GLN A 34 18.83 4.92 -3.53
CA GLN A 34 19.47 6.12 -3.00
C GLN A 34 20.61 6.60 -3.92
N GLU A 35 21.44 5.70 -4.44
CA GLU A 35 22.47 6.03 -5.41
C GLU A 35 21.86 6.63 -6.70
N ALA A 36 20.78 6.05 -7.19
CA ALA A 36 20.03 6.54 -8.36
C ALA A 36 19.42 7.93 -8.12
N VAL A 37 18.79 8.16 -6.97
CA VAL A 37 18.22 9.45 -6.57
C VAL A 37 19.32 10.52 -6.55
N ASN A 38 20.45 10.24 -5.91
CA ASN A 38 21.58 11.16 -5.82
C ASN A 38 22.21 11.53 -7.17
N LYS A 39 22.02 10.68 -8.21
CA LYS A 39 22.42 10.99 -9.60
C LYS A 39 21.42 11.88 -10.34
N ILE A 40 20.19 12.00 -9.84
CA ILE A 40 19.12 12.82 -10.44
C ILE A 40 19.09 14.20 -9.77
N SER A 41 19.08 14.25 -8.44
CA SER A 41 19.01 15.49 -7.66
C SER A 41 19.72 15.35 -6.31
N ALA A 42 20.22 16.47 -5.80
CA ALA A 42 20.71 16.61 -4.43
C ALA A 42 19.77 17.47 -3.56
N GLU A 43 18.62 17.88 -4.10
CA GLU A 43 17.63 18.68 -3.38
C GLU A 43 16.86 17.79 -2.39
N GLU A 44 17.00 18.07 -1.09
CA GLU A 44 16.38 17.30 -0.01
C GLU A 44 14.86 17.17 -0.18
N ALA A 45 14.19 18.24 -0.62
CA ALA A 45 12.75 18.26 -0.86
C ALA A 45 12.28 17.27 -1.94
N LEU A 46 13.17 16.81 -2.82
CA LEU A 46 12.87 15.87 -3.89
C LEU A 46 13.26 14.43 -3.57
N LEU A 47 13.98 14.16 -2.48
CA LEU A 47 14.54 12.83 -2.23
C LEU A 47 13.45 11.77 -2.01
N ASP A 48 12.46 12.05 -1.17
CA ASP A 48 11.34 11.13 -0.90
C ASP A 48 10.48 10.93 -2.16
N ILE A 49 10.25 12.01 -2.92
CA ILE A 49 9.50 11.99 -4.18
C ILE A 49 10.21 11.10 -5.21
N LEU A 50 11.51 11.34 -5.45
CA LEU A 50 12.31 10.58 -6.41
C LEU A 50 12.47 9.12 -5.99
N THR A 51 12.69 8.86 -4.71
CA THR A 51 12.75 7.51 -4.15
C THR A 51 11.45 6.77 -4.44
N HIS A 52 10.32 7.40 -4.13
CA HIS A 52 8.99 6.84 -4.38
C HIS A 52 8.77 6.53 -5.86
N TYR A 53 8.97 7.50 -6.76
CA TYR A 53 8.74 7.29 -8.20
C TYR A 53 9.68 6.24 -8.80
N LEU A 54 10.95 6.16 -8.38
CA LEU A 54 11.87 5.12 -8.84
C LEU A 54 11.42 3.73 -8.40
N ILE A 55 10.95 3.59 -7.15
CA ILE A 55 10.41 2.32 -6.66
C ILE A 55 9.12 1.94 -7.38
N CYS A 56 8.23 2.91 -7.64
CA CYS A 56 7.01 2.67 -8.40
C CYS A 56 7.32 2.20 -9.83
N GLY A 57 8.27 2.85 -10.49
CA GLY A 57 8.74 2.44 -11.81
C GLY A 57 9.36 1.04 -11.77
N LEU A 58 10.17 0.74 -10.76
CA LEU A 58 10.77 -0.58 -10.59
C LEU A 58 9.71 -1.66 -10.36
N GLU A 59 8.65 -1.35 -9.61
CA GLU A 59 7.51 -2.26 -9.43
C GLU A 59 6.82 -2.57 -10.77
N ILE A 60 6.54 -1.54 -11.57
CA ILE A 60 5.93 -1.70 -12.90
C ILE A 60 6.81 -2.57 -13.79
N SER A 61 8.11 -2.27 -13.88
CA SER A 61 9.06 -3.01 -14.72
C SER A 61 9.14 -4.50 -14.35
N LEU A 62 9.25 -4.80 -13.05
CA LEU A 62 9.44 -6.17 -12.53
C LEU A 62 8.16 -7.01 -12.48
N SER A 63 7.00 -6.40 -12.72
CA SER A 63 5.70 -7.08 -12.72
C SER A 63 5.37 -7.72 -14.07
N GLY A 64 4.30 -8.52 -14.12
CA GLY A 64 3.72 -8.97 -15.38
C GLY A 64 4.59 -9.96 -16.15
N ASP A 65 5.26 -10.86 -15.45
CA ASP A 65 6.02 -11.97 -16.05
C ASP A 65 5.06 -13.10 -16.53
N ASP A 66 3.95 -12.68 -17.12
CA ASP A 66 2.69 -13.41 -17.25
C ASP A 66 2.71 -14.42 -18.39
N VAL A 67 3.66 -14.33 -19.32
CA VAL A 67 3.70 -15.22 -20.49
C VAL A 67 3.89 -16.68 -20.09
N LYS A 68 4.59 -16.97 -18.99
CA LYS A 68 4.70 -18.33 -18.43
C LYS A 68 3.43 -18.83 -17.73
N PHE A 69 2.54 -17.94 -17.28
CA PHE A 69 1.29 -18.28 -16.61
C PHE A 69 0.11 -18.29 -17.59
N MET A 70 -0.03 -17.26 -18.40
CA MET A 70 -0.98 -17.16 -19.50
C MET A 70 -0.78 -18.29 -20.53
N SER A 71 0.46 -18.71 -20.80
CA SER A 71 0.70 -19.91 -21.62
C SER A 71 0.16 -21.20 -21.00
N LYS A 72 0.07 -21.30 -19.66
CA LYS A 72 -0.53 -22.43 -18.94
C LYS A 72 -2.06 -22.35 -18.88
N LEU A 73 -2.64 -21.16 -19.04
CA LEU A 73 -4.09 -20.91 -19.07
C LEU A 73 -4.71 -20.98 -20.48
N LYS A 74 -3.92 -21.28 -21.52
CA LYS A 74 -4.39 -21.36 -22.91
C LYS A 74 -5.58 -22.32 -23.04
N GLY A 75 -6.77 -21.76 -23.26
CA GLY A 75 -7.94 -22.47 -23.77
C GLY A 75 -7.90 -22.59 -25.31
N GLN A 76 -9.06 -22.77 -25.95
CA GLN A 76 -9.21 -23.02 -27.39
C GLN A 76 -8.84 -21.84 -28.34
N HIS A 77 -8.41 -20.70 -27.83
CA HIS A 77 -7.99 -19.55 -28.63
C HIS A 77 -6.51 -19.28 -28.40
N GLU A 78 -5.70 -19.68 -29.38
CA GLU A 78 -4.23 -19.56 -29.34
C GLU A 78 -3.83 -18.12 -29.69
N ILE A 79 -3.70 -17.26 -28.68
CA ILE A 79 -2.92 -16.02 -28.83
C ILE A 79 -1.43 -16.44 -28.85
N PRO A 80 -0.65 -16.07 -29.89
CA PRO A 80 0.78 -16.34 -29.94
C PRO A 80 1.50 -15.68 -28.76
N ASN A 81 2.55 -16.33 -28.25
CA ASN A 81 3.28 -15.79 -27.10
C ASN A 81 3.91 -14.42 -27.42
N GLU A 82 4.40 -14.25 -28.65
CA GLU A 82 5.03 -13.01 -29.11
C GLU A 82 4.04 -11.83 -29.10
N VAL A 83 2.77 -12.10 -29.40
CA VAL A 83 1.70 -11.09 -29.37
C VAL A 83 1.39 -10.71 -27.92
N LEU A 84 1.34 -11.71 -27.02
CA LEU A 84 1.12 -11.45 -25.60
C LEU A 84 2.29 -10.68 -24.96
N ASP A 85 3.54 -11.08 -25.25
CA ASP A 85 4.75 -10.36 -24.84
C ASP A 85 4.69 -8.90 -25.31
N SER A 86 4.37 -8.67 -26.58
CA SER A 86 4.25 -7.32 -27.14
C SER A 86 3.16 -6.48 -26.47
N ILE A 87 2.03 -7.10 -26.07
CA ILE A 87 0.97 -6.40 -25.34
C ILE A 87 1.49 -5.99 -23.97
N LEU A 88 2.03 -6.93 -23.20
CA LEU A 88 2.51 -6.70 -21.84
C LEU A 88 3.62 -5.65 -21.79
N GLU A 89 4.58 -5.70 -22.72
CA GLU A 89 5.61 -4.68 -22.85
C GLU A 89 5.00 -3.32 -23.17
N LYS A 90 4.02 -3.25 -24.07
CA LYS A 90 3.34 -1.99 -24.37
C LYS A 90 2.58 -1.42 -23.17
N LYS A 91 1.97 -2.28 -22.34
CA LYS A 91 1.31 -1.87 -21.09
C LYS A 91 2.32 -1.19 -20.16
N LYS A 92 3.49 -1.81 -19.96
CA LYS A 92 4.58 -1.27 -19.14
C LYS A 92 5.09 0.05 -19.70
N GLU A 93 5.37 0.11 -21.00
CA GLU A 93 5.84 1.34 -21.65
C GLU A 93 4.89 2.52 -21.39
N ILE A 94 3.58 2.34 -21.62
CA ILE A 94 2.59 3.39 -21.39
C ILE A 94 2.60 3.85 -19.93
N ALA A 95 2.64 2.90 -18.99
CA ALA A 95 2.66 3.22 -17.57
C ALA A 95 3.94 3.98 -17.16
N LEU A 96 5.10 3.53 -17.64
CA LEU A 96 6.38 4.17 -17.35
C LEU A 96 6.46 5.57 -17.97
N ASP A 97 5.89 5.77 -19.16
CA ASP A 97 5.80 7.08 -19.80
C ASP A 97 4.90 8.03 -19.00
N LEU A 98 3.73 7.57 -18.54
CA LEU A 98 2.84 8.35 -17.66
C LEU A 98 3.53 8.70 -16.33
N LEU A 99 4.22 7.75 -15.70
CA LEU A 99 4.97 7.96 -14.48
C LEU A 99 6.10 9.00 -14.67
N SER A 100 6.79 8.94 -15.82
CA SER A 100 7.80 9.94 -16.19
C SER A 100 7.20 11.34 -16.40
N CYS A 101 5.93 11.42 -16.80
CA CYS A 101 5.22 12.70 -16.88
C CYS A 101 4.95 13.23 -15.47
N MET A 102 4.42 12.41 -14.57
CA MET A 102 4.15 12.81 -13.19
C MET A 102 5.40 13.31 -12.46
N VAL A 103 6.51 12.57 -12.55
CA VAL A 103 7.77 12.99 -11.89
C VAL A 103 8.30 14.31 -12.45
N SER A 104 8.10 14.57 -13.75
CA SER A 104 8.57 15.82 -14.37
C SER A 104 7.83 17.06 -13.91
N GLU A 105 6.59 16.90 -13.47
CA GLU A 105 5.82 18.01 -12.92
C GLU A 105 6.30 18.41 -11.51
N HIS A 106 7.20 17.63 -10.89
CA HIS A 106 7.97 18.01 -9.70
C HIS A 106 9.30 18.70 -10.04
N GLY A 107 9.51 19.11 -11.30
CA GLY A 107 10.73 19.78 -11.75
C GLY A 107 11.88 18.82 -12.12
N VAL A 108 11.63 17.52 -12.12
CA VAL A 108 12.64 16.49 -12.43
C VAL A 108 12.80 16.34 -13.95
N ILE A 109 14.05 16.25 -14.41
CA ILE A 109 14.34 16.01 -15.83
C ILE A 109 13.98 14.55 -16.19
N LYS A 110 12.97 14.37 -17.07
CA LYS A 110 12.49 13.04 -17.51
C LYS A 110 13.60 12.09 -17.91
N SER A 111 14.52 12.53 -18.76
CA SER A 111 15.60 11.68 -19.28
C SER A 111 16.57 11.21 -18.18
N ALA A 112 16.79 12.01 -17.14
CA ALA A 112 17.61 11.61 -15.99
C ALA A 112 16.89 10.53 -15.17
N PHE A 113 15.60 10.72 -14.88
CA PHE A 113 14.77 9.73 -14.21
C PHE A 113 14.71 8.40 -14.97
N THR A 114 14.32 8.45 -16.25
CA THR A 114 14.19 7.26 -17.11
C THR A 114 15.51 6.49 -17.21
N LYS A 115 16.65 7.20 -17.33
CA LYS A 115 17.97 6.57 -17.36
C LYS A 115 18.27 5.77 -16.09
N GLN A 116 17.99 6.32 -14.91
CA GLN A 116 18.23 5.60 -13.66
C GLN A 116 17.27 4.44 -13.48
N LEU A 117 16.00 4.62 -13.83
CA LEU A 117 15.02 3.55 -13.79
C LEU A 117 15.41 2.36 -14.67
N ILE A 118 15.89 2.62 -15.90
CA ILE A 118 16.40 1.57 -16.80
C ILE A 118 17.58 0.82 -16.16
N ASN A 119 18.50 1.53 -15.50
CA ASN A 119 19.66 0.90 -14.85
C ASN A 119 19.24 0.00 -13.69
N LEU A 120 18.31 0.46 -12.84
CA LEU A 120 17.75 -0.33 -11.73
C LEU A 120 17.01 -1.56 -12.27
N THR A 121 16.16 -1.36 -13.27
CA THR A 121 15.37 -2.43 -13.91
C THR A 121 16.28 -3.54 -14.43
N LYS A 122 17.30 -3.20 -15.23
CA LYS A 122 18.28 -4.17 -15.76
C LYS A 122 18.99 -4.97 -14.66
N LYS A 123 19.34 -4.33 -13.54
CA LYS A 123 20.00 -4.99 -12.41
C LYS A 123 19.08 -6.04 -11.79
N TYR A 124 17.82 -5.70 -11.58
CA TYR A 124 16.89 -6.53 -10.82
C TYR A 124 16.11 -7.56 -11.63
N GLU A 125 15.90 -7.33 -12.92
CA GLU A 125 15.40 -8.35 -13.85
C GLU A 125 16.35 -9.56 -13.90
N VAL A 126 17.66 -9.32 -13.99
CA VAL A 126 18.68 -10.39 -14.02
C VAL A 126 18.73 -11.20 -12.72
N MET A 127 18.38 -10.59 -11.59
CA MET A 127 18.37 -11.26 -10.29
C MET A 127 17.16 -12.18 -10.07
N ASN A 128 16.13 -12.10 -10.94
CA ASN A 128 14.90 -12.87 -10.83
C ASN A 128 14.26 -12.79 -9.42
N ILE A 129 13.94 -11.57 -9.00
CA ILE A 129 13.36 -11.27 -7.67
C ILE A 129 12.05 -12.06 -7.46
N PRO A 130 11.84 -12.68 -6.30
CA PRO A 130 10.60 -13.40 -6.01
C PRO A 130 9.40 -12.45 -5.88
N ALA A 131 8.19 -12.96 -6.17
CA ALA A 131 6.95 -12.20 -6.05
C ALA A 131 6.69 -11.68 -4.63
N THR A 132 7.20 -12.37 -3.59
CA THR A 132 7.17 -11.90 -2.19
C THR A 132 7.86 -10.56 -1.98
N ILE A 133 8.76 -10.15 -2.89
CA ILE A 133 9.45 -8.85 -2.90
C ILE A 133 8.93 -7.96 -4.03
N ALA A 134 8.85 -8.43 -5.27
CA ALA A 134 8.51 -7.60 -6.42
C ALA A 134 7.04 -7.11 -6.42
N TYR A 135 6.10 -7.95 -5.98
CA TYR A 135 4.67 -7.59 -6.04
C TYR A 135 4.27 -6.58 -4.97
N ARG A 136 3.72 -5.40 -5.31
CA ARG A 136 3.47 -4.31 -4.36
C ARG A 136 4.76 -3.82 -3.69
N LEU A 137 5.85 -3.72 -4.48
CA LEU A 137 7.15 -3.28 -4.00
C LEU A 137 7.09 -1.90 -3.32
N ALA A 138 6.37 -0.92 -3.85
CA ALA A 138 6.34 0.45 -3.31
C ALA A 138 5.86 0.52 -1.85
N ILE A 139 4.73 -0.12 -1.56
CA ILE A 139 4.16 -0.14 -0.21
C ILE A 139 5.03 -0.95 0.76
N LYS A 140 5.65 -2.04 0.29
CA LYS A 140 6.54 -2.87 1.11
C LYS A 140 7.87 -2.19 1.40
N PHE A 141 8.42 -1.48 0.42
CA PHE A 141 9.63 -0.67 0.57
C PHE A 141 9.43 0.38 1.66
N ASN A 142 8.35 1.16 1.58
CA ASN A 142 8.01 2.12 2.62
C ASN A 142 7.77 1.44 3.98
N SER A 143 7.07 0.31 3.99
CA SER A 143 6.78 -0.45 5.21
C SER A 143 8.02 -0.98 5.93
N LEU A 144 9.11 -1.22 5.20
CA LEU A 144 10.36 -1.70 5.78
C LEU A 144 11.22 -0.55 6.31
N ILE A 145 11.31 0.56 5.57
CA ILE A 145 12.19 1.70 5.90
C ILE A 145 11.53 2.62 6.92
N HIS A 146 10.22 2.82 6.77
CA HIS A 146 9.41 3.71 7.61
C HIS A 146 8.18 2.96 8.15
N PRO A 147 8.39 1.94 9.01
CA PRO A 147 7.32 1.02 9.43
C PRO A 147 6.16 1.69 10.18
N VAL A 148 6.36 2.90 10.72
CA VAL A 148 5.36 3.63 11.53
C VAL A 148 4.67 4.78 10.79
N ASP A 149 5.04 5.08 9.54
CA ASP A 149 4.52 6.24 8.81
C ASP A 149 3.00 6.28 8.71
N HIS A 150 2.35 5.13 8.53
CA HIS A 150 0.89 5.04 8.46
C HIS A 150 0.19 5.41 9.78
N ILE A 151 0.84 5.18 10.93
CA ILE A 151 0.34 5.58 12.25
C ILE A 151 0.51 7.10 12.42
N LEU A 152 1.65 7.63 11.98
CA LEU A 152 1.98 9.06 12.02
C LEU A 152 1.08 9.88 11.08
N PHE A 153 0.81 9.37 9.88
CA PHE A 153 -0.14 9.95 8.93
C PHE A 153 -1.54 10.09 9.55
N TYR A 154 -2.04 9.04 10.22
CA TYR A 154 -3.32 9.13 10.93
C TYR A 154 -3.27 10.22 12.00
N GLY A 155 -2.20 10.26 12.80
CA GLY A 155 -2.02 11.26 13.86
C GLY A 155 -2.06 12.68 13.30
N TYR A 156 -1.36 12.90 12.20
CA TYR A 156 -1.34 14.16 11.48
C TYR A 156 -2.73 14.58 10.99
N LEU A 157 -3.53 13.67 10.41
CA LEU A 157 -4.92 13.98 10.03
C LEU A 157 -5.82 14.32 11.22
N ASN A 158 -5.58 13.71 12.39
CA ASN A 158 -6.31 14.02 13.61
C ASN A 158 -5.89 15.40 14.17
N ASP A 159 -4.61 15.76 14.07
CA ASP A 159 -4.08 17.09 14.44
C ASP A 159 -4.64 18.20 13.54
N LEU A 160 -4.86 17.89 12.24
CA LEU A 160 -5.55 18.78 11.30
C LEU A 160 -7.07 18.87 11.53
N GLY A 161 -7.63 18.12 12.46
CA GLY A 161 -9.08 18.10 12.74
C GLY A 161 -9.92 17.38 11.69
N ILE A 162 -9.30 16.80 10.65
CA ILE A 162 -9.96 16.07 9.57
C ILE A 162 -10.57 14.78 10.10
N MET A 163 -9.85 14.07 10.97
CA MET A 163 -10.37 12.90 11.64
C MET A 163 -10.73 13.21 13.08
N THR A 164 -12.01 13.09 13.40
CA THR A 164 -12.53 13.43 14.73
C THR A 164 -12.70 12.17 15.58
N CYS A 165 -11.64 11.76 16.29
CA CYS A 165 -11.78 10.80 17.39
C CYS A 165 -11.69 11.53 18.73
N ALA A 166 -12.83 11.78 19.37
CA ALA A 166 -12.89 12.48 20.66
C ALA A 166 -12.00 11.85 21.76
N LYS A 167 -11.75 10.53 21.67
CA LYS A 167 -10.89 9.79 22.60
C LYS A 167 -9.39 10.05 22.42
N TYR A 168 -8.97 10.46 21.23
CA TYR A 168 -7.57 10.59 20.84
C TYR A 168 -7.26 11.99 20.28
N ARG A 169 -8.02 13.00 20.70
CA ARG A 169 -7.74 14.40 20.35
C ARG A 169 -6.38 14.79 20.91
N CYS A 170 -5.57 15.40 20.07
CA CYS A 170 -4.26 15.88 20.43
C CYS A 170 -4.32 17.39 20.67
N ASP A 171 -3.70 17.85 21.76
CA ASP A 171 -3.53 19.29 22.04
C ASP A 171 -2.21 19.83 21.46
N LYS A 172 -1.38 18.97 20.85
CA LYS A 172 -0.05 19.31 20.31
C LYS A 172 0.07 18.91 18.84
N LYS A 173 0.37 19.85 17.96
CA LYS A 173 0.72 19.54 16.57
C LYS A 173 1.99 18.69 16.53
N SER A 174 1.91 17.53 15.90
CA SER A 174 3.08 16.69 15.63
C SER A 174 3.77 17.12 14.33
N ASP A 175 5.09 17.19 14.34
CA ASP A 175 5.92 17.44 13.15
C ASP A 175 6.12 16.13 12.38
N ASN A 176 5.04 15.65 11.76
CA ASN A 176 4.98 14.38 11.04
C ASN A 176 4.76 14.58 9.53
N LYS A 177 5.18 15.74 8.99
CA LYS A 177 4.90 16.13 7.61
C LYS A 177 5.55 15.16 6.60
N ASP A 178 6.76 14.69 6.86
CA ASP A 178 7.44 13.77 5.95
C ASP A 178 6.72 12.41 5.88
N SER A 179 6.28 11.87 7.02
CA SER A 179 5.44 10.68 7.06
C SER A 179 4.10 10.89 6.35
N PHE A 180 3.53 12.10 6.46
CA PHE A 180 2.33 12.46 5.71
C PHE A 180 2.59 12.39 4.20
N ASN A 181 3.68 13.02 3.73
CA ASN A 181 4.07 13.07 2.33
C ASN A 181 4.35 11.67 1.75
N ARG A 182 5.11 10.83 2.46
CA ARG A 182 5.42 9.46 2.00
C ARG A 182 4.17 8.59 1.88
N VAL A 183 3.24 8.68 2.84
CA VAL A 183 1.97 7.96 2.75
C VAL A 183 1.07 8.54 1.66
N ALA A 184 1.06 9.86 1.47
CA ALA A 184 0.32 10.50 0.39
C ALA A 184 0.81 10.06 -1.00
N LEU A 185 2.13 9.92 -1.18
CA LEU A 185 2.73 9.36 -2.39
C LEU A 185 2.30 7.90 -2.62
N LEU A 186 2.26 7.06 -1.57
CA LEU A 186 1.70 5.70 -1.69
C LEU A 186 0.24 5.71 -2.16
N MET A 187 -0.58 6.62 -1.64
CA MET A 187 -1.97 6.79 -2.07
C MET A 187 -2.07 7.31 -3.51
N GLU A 188 -1.19 8.23 -3.92
CA GLU A 188 -1.07 8.70 -5.30
C GLU A 188 -0.78 7.54 -6.24
N PHE A 189 0.17 6.67 -5.90
CA PHE A 189 0.51 5.54 -6.76
C PHE A 189 -0.64 4.54 -6.91
N GLU A 190 -1.42 4.32 -5.84
CA GLU A 190 -2.60 3.47 -5.92
C GLU A 190 -3.67 4.10 -6.83
N ILE A 191 -3.90 5.42 -6.77
CA ILE A 191 -4.76 6.13 -7.75
C ILE A 191 -4.21 5.97 -9.17
N PHE A 192 -2.90 6.12 -9.34
CA PHE A 192 -2.22 5.95 -10.62
C PHE A 192 -2.43 4.56 -11.22
N ARG A 193 -2.38 3.47 -10.42
CA ARG A 193 -2.67 2.11 -10.91
C ARG A 193 -4.04 2.01 -11.58
N VAL A 194 -5.07 2.55 -10.91
CA VAL A 194 -6.44 2.55 -11.44
C VAL A 194 -6.52 3.36 -12.74
N PHE A 195 -5.87 4.53 -12.78
CA PHE A 195 -5.81 5.38 -13.95
C PHE A 195 -5.09 4.73 -15.13
N ALA A 196 -3.89 4.20 -14.90
CA ALA A 196 -3.08 3.60 -15.95
C ALA A 196 -3.73 2.34 -16.53
N ARG A 197 -4.38 1.51 -15.70
CA ARG A 197 -5.19 0.38 -16.17
C ARG A 197 -6.26 0.83 -17.15
N PHE A 198 -6.93 1.94 -16.89
CA PHE A 198 -7.91 2.53 -17.81
C PHE A 198 -7.29 3.02 -19.12
N CYS A 199 -6.09 3.63 -19.07
CA CYS A 199 -5.39 4.06 -20.29
C CYS A 199 -4.90 2.90 -21.14
N ILE A 200 -4.51 1.79 -20.51
CA ILE A 200 -3.92 0.62 -21.14
C ILE A 200 -5.01 -0.29 -21.73
N ASP A 201 -6.07 -0.56 -20.96
CA ASP A 201 -7.22 -1.34 -21.36
C ASP A 201 -8.47 -0.44 -21.31
N PRO A 202 -8.66 0.49 -22.26
CA PRO A 202 -9.88 1.27 -22.33
C PRO A 202 -11.01 0.27 -22.62
N GLY A 203 -11.76 -0.08 -21.57
CA GLY A 203 -12.78 -1.12 -21.65
C GLY A 203 -13.66 -0.92 -22.89
N GLY A 204 -13.97 -2.02 -23.57
CA GLY A 204 -15.00 -2.02 -24.61
C GLY A 204 -16.28 -1.40 -24.08
N MET A 205 -17.10 -0.85 -24.98
CA MET A 205 -18.44 -0.37 -24.66
C MET A 205 -19.36 -1.56 -24.34
N ASP A 206 -19.07 -2.30 -23.28
CA ASP A 206 -19.87 -3.45 -22.86
C ASP A 206 -21.01 -2.96 -21.94
N GLU A 207 -22.23 -3.40 -22.24
CA GLU A 207 -23.39 -3.18 -21.40
C GLU A 207 -23.22 -3.89 -20.06
N ILE A 208 -23.13 -3.12 -18.96
CA ILE A 208 -23.15 -3.67 -17.61
C ILE A 208 -24.59 -4.00 -17.24
N THR A 209 -24.92 -5.29 -17.19
CA THR A 209 -26.23 -5.75 -16.71
C THR A 209 -26.22 -5.86 -15.19
N LEU A 210 -26.76 -4.85 -14.50
CA LEU A 210 -27.01 -4.91 -13.06
C LEU A 210 -28.29 -5.70 -12.79
N LYS A 211 -28.20 -6.76 -11.96
CA LYS A 211 -29.38 -7.53 -11.54
C LYS A 211 -29.97 -6.92 -10.28
N ALA A 212 -31.30 -6.79 -10.24
CA ALA A 212 -31.97 -6.41 -9.00
C ALA A 212 -31.61 -7.40 -7.87
N PRO A 213 -31.31 -6.93 -6.64
CA PRO A 213 -31.11 -7.81 -5.50
C PRO A 213 -32.35 -8.70 -5.29
N PRO A 214 -32.20 -9.97 -4.86
CA PRO A 214 -33.34 -10.83 -4.54
C PRO A 214 -34.20 -10.19 -3.44
N LYS A 215 -35.52 -10.36 -3.49
CA LYS A 215 -36.44 -9.74 -2.52
C LYS A 215 -36.29 -10.27 -1.09
N ASP A 216 -35.67 -11.44 -0.93
CA ASP A 216 -35.65 -12.20 0.33
C ASP A 216 -34.33 -12.03 1.11
N ILE A 217 -33.52 -11.03 0.77
CA ILE A 217 -32.28 -10.74 1.49
C ILE A 217 -32.50 -9.76 2.65
N PRO A 218 -31.68 -9.80 3.71
CA PRO A 218 -31.74 -8.81 4.78
C PRO A 218 -31.57 -7.38 4.26
N ASP A 219 -32.32 -6.42 4.84
CA ASP A 219 -32.27 -4.99 4.44
C ASP A 219 -30.86 -4.40 4.47
N THR A 220 -30.03 -4.83 5.43
CA THR A 220 -28.64 -4.42 5.54
C THR A 220 -27.80 -4.91 4.35
N LEU A 221 -28.04 -6.14 3.90
CA LEU A 221 -27.37 -6.70 2.72
C LEU A 221 -27.87 -6.01 1.45
N MET A 222 -29.17 -5.73 1.35
CA MET A 222 -29.74 -4.99 0.21
C MET A 222 -29.13 -3.59 0.09
N LYS A 223 -29.02 -2.85 1.20
CA LYS A 223 -28.38 -1.54 1.23
C LYS A 223 -26.92 -1.61 0.77
N ASN A 224 -26.15 -2.58 1.26
CA ASN A 224 -24.75 -2.76 0.85
C ASN A 224 -24.64 -3.01 -0.65
N ILE A 225 -25.49 -3.87 -1.24
CA ILE A 225 -25.47 -4.13 -2.69
C ILE A 225 -25.80 -2.85 -3.48
N ILE A 226 -26.79 -2.08 -3.04
CA ILE A 226 -27.14 -0.80 -3.68
C ILE A 226 -25.96 0.18 -3.61
N ASP A 227 -25.30 0.28 -2.47
CA ASP A 227 -24.14 1.15 -2.28
C ASP A 227 -22.93 0.69 -3.10
N GLU A 228 -22.75 -0.61 -3.35
CA GLU A 228 -21.77 -1.13 -4.32
C GLU A 228 -22.13 -0.79 -5.75
N TYR A 229 -23.40 -0.91 -6.14
CA TYR A 229 -23.84 -0.55 -7.49
C TYR A 229 -23.69 0.94 -7.77
N LYS A 230 -24.03 1.81 -6.82
CA LYS A 230 -23.80 3.25 -6.94
C LYS A 230 -22.32 3.57 -7.11
N TYR A 231 -21.47 3.00 -6.26
CA TYR A 231 -20.03 3.15 -6.37
C TYR A 231 -19.50 2.70 -7.73
N LEU A 232 -19.96 1.54 -8.22
CA LEU A 232 -19.60 1.03 -9.54
C LEU A 232 -20.10 1.96 -10.65
N ILE A 233 -21.32 2.48 -10.56
CA ILE A 233 -21.85 3.41 -11.56
C ILE A 233 -21.04 4.71 -11.57
N ASP A 234 -20.82 5.30 -10.40
CA ASP A 234 -20.13 6.58 -10.24
C ASP A 234 -18.69 6.51 -10.74
N ASN A 235 -18.02 5.35 -10.65
CA ASN A 235 -16.62 5.19 -11.05
C ASN A 235 -16.43 4.55 -12.44
N VAL A 236 -17.32 3.65 -12.87
CA VAL A 236 -17.20 2.97 -14.18
C VAL A 236 -17.78 3.83 -15.30
N PHE A 237 -18.83 4.63 -15.04
CA PHE A 237 -19.41 5.53 -16.05
C PHE A 237 -18.76 6.91 -16.06
N SER A 238 -18.11 7.35 -14.97
CA SER A 238 -17.19 8.49 -15.04
C SER A 238 -15.90 8.01 -15.73
N LYS A 239 -15.94 7.82 -17.05
CA LYS A 239 -14.79 7.44 -17.89
C LYS A 239 -13.63 8.46 -17.90
N GLU A 240 -13.68 9.45 -17.02
CA GLU A 240 -12.54 10.30 -16.71
C GLU A 240 -11.72 9.56 -15.66
N GLY A 241 -10.80 8.71 -16.10
CA GLY A 241 -9.71 8.32 -15.23
C GLY A 241 -9.10 9.58 -14.62
N ILE A 242 -8.97 9.63 -13.30
CA ILE A 242 -8.35 10.78 -12.63
C ILE A 242 -6.88 10.48 -12.43
N LEU A 243 -6.04 11.14 -13.21
CA LEU A 243 -4.65 11.27 -12.86
C LEU A 243 -4.55 12.29 -11.72
N TYR A 244 -4.43 11.79 -10.50
CA TYR A 244 -4.13 12.63 -9.34
C TYR A 244 -2.62 12.63 -9.11
N LYS A 245 -2.07 13.83 -8.94
CA LYS A 245 -0.70 14.03 -8.50
C LYS A 245 -0.73 14.76 -7.17
N PHE A 246 -0.17 14.13 -6.16
CA PHE A 246 0.11 14.74 -4.88
C PHE A 246 1.18 15.81 -5.06
N THR A 247 0.86 17.01 -4.61
CA THR A 247 1.83 18.09 -4.51
C THR A 247 1.77 18.68 -3.12
N ASP A 248 2.93 18.88 -2.52
CA ASP A 248 3.09 19.70 -1.30
C ASP A 248 3.00 21.20 -1.68
N THR A 249 1.96 21.54 -2.44
CA THR A 249 1.71 22.88 -3.00
C THR A 249 1.40 23.90 -1.92
N ARG A 250 1.42 25.18 -2.33
CA ARG A 250 1.10 26.42 -1.58
C ARG A 250 -0.26 26.46 -0.86
N LEU A 251 -1.04 25.38 -0.89
CA LEU A 251 -2.27 25.23 -0.11
C LEU A 251 -1.92 25.03 1.36
N ASN A 252 -2.89 25.27 2.25
CA ASN A 252 -2.71 24.88 3.64
C ASN A 252 -2.78 23.35 3.79
N GLU A 253 -2.18 22.83 4.85
CA GLU A 253 -2.02 21.38 5.09
C GLU A 253 -3.36 20.62 5.14
N GLU A 254 -4.40 21.26 5.70
CA GLU A 254 -5.74 20.68 5.81
C GLU A 254 -6.37 20.50 4.42
N GLU A 255 -6.31 21.52 3.58
CA GLU A 255 -6.86 21.48 2.23
C GLU A 255 -6.15 20.44 1.36
N THR A 256 -4.82 20.37 1.43
CA THR A 256 -4.03 19.33 0.75
C THR A 256 -4.47 17.94 1.16
N ALA A 257 -4.64 17.69 2.46
CA ALA A 257 -5.08 16.41 2.99
C ALA A 257 -6.53 16.07 2.58
N LEU A 258 -7.45 17.04 2.58
CA LEU A 258 -8.83 16.84 2.14
C LEU A 258 -8.93 16.50 0.65
N ILE A 259 -8.13 17.16 -0.20
CA ILE A 259 -8.07 16.85 -1.63
C ILE A 259 -7.54 15.43 -1.86
N LEU A 260 -6.44 15.06 -1.19
CA LEU A 260 -5.89 13.70 -1.25
C LEU A 260 -6.95 12.66 -0.86
N LEU A 261 -7.55 12.82 0.32
CA LEU A 261 -8.56 11.90 0.83
C LEU A 261 -9.81 11.84 -0.05
N GLY A 262 -10.20 12.97 -0.63
CA GLY A 262 -11.30 13.05 -1.61
C GLY A 262 -11.02 12.16 -2.82
N ASN A 263 -9.85 12.30 -3.45
CA ASN A 263 -9.47 11.49 -4.62
C ASN A 263 -9.36 10.00 -4.28
N VAL A 264 -8.75 9.67 -3.15
CA VAL A 264 -8.69 8.27 -2.67
C VAL A 264 -10.10 7.73 -2.43
N SER A 265 -10.97 8.45 -1.74
CA SER A 265 -12.31 7.94 -1.38
C SER A 265 -13.19 7.63 -2.59
N ARG A 266 -12.95 8.30 -3.73
CA ARG A 266 -13.65 8.04 -4.99
C ARG A 266 -13.27 6.68 -5.56
N LEU A 267 -11.99 6.35 -5.53
CA LEU A 267 -11.43 5.19 -6.24
C LEU A 267 -11.17 3.97 -5.34
N PHE A 268 -11.19 4.14 -4.01
CA PHE A 268 -10.85 3.12 -3.04
C PHE A 268 -12.05 2.76 -2.17
N LYS A 269 -12.74 1.69 -2.56
CA LYS A 269 -13.70 0.99 -1.71
C LYS A 269 -13.25 -0.46 -1.59
N HIS A 270 -12.54 -0.78 -0.51
CA HIS A 270 -12.02 -2.12 -0.28
C HIS A 270 -12.64 -2.74 0.96
N ARG A 271 -12.80 -4.07 0.92
CA ARG A 271 -13.02 -4.83 2.14
C ARG A 271 -11.84 -4.60 3.07
N ARG A 272 -12.12 -4.18 4.31
CA ARG A 272 -11.11 -3.97 5.34
C ARG A 272 -10.74 -5.28 6.03
N PHE A 273 -9.44 -5.50 6.19
CA PHE A 273 -8.88 -6.57 6.99
C PHE A 273 -9.08 -6.29 8.49
N PHE A 274 -8.72 -5.08 8.95
CA PHE A 274 -8.89 -4.65 10.33
C PHE A 274 -10.25 -3.96 10.51
N GLN A 275 -11.28 -4.76 10.78
CA GLN A 275 -12.66 -4.28 10.93
C GLN A 275 -12.87 -3.44 12.20
N GLY A 276 -13.75 -2.44 12.10
CA GLY A 276 -14.28 -1.70 13.24
C GLY A 276 -14.32 -0.20 13.05
N THR A 277 -14.72 0.48 14.12
CA THR A 277 -14.67 1.93 14.23
C THR A 277 -13.23 2.41 14.37
N ILE A 278 -12.96 3.64 13.97
CA ILE A 278 -11.71 4.36 14.22
C ILE A 278 -11.17 4.16 15.66
N ALA A 279 -12.05 4.13 16.66
CA ALA A 279 -11.67 3.91 18.06
C ALA A 279 -10.97 2.56 18.36
N ARG A 280 -10.99 1.59 17.45
CA ARG A 280 -10.31 0.29 17.57
C ARG A 280 -8.93 0.26 16.93
N TRP A 281 -8.61 1.20 16.05
CA TRP A 281 -7.35 1.24 15.29
C TRP A 281 -6.10 1.33 16.17
N PRO A 282 -6.08 2.10 17.28
CA PRO A 282 -4.93 2.07 18.19
C PRO A 282 -4.62 0.68 18.76
N GLY A 283 -5.62 -0.19 18.91
CA GLY A 283 -5.39 -1.57 19.31
C GLY A 283 -4.66 -2.38 18.23
N ALA A 284 -4.97 -2.17 16.95
CA ALA A 284 -4.31 -2.81 15.82
C ALA A 284 -2.88 -2.28 15.63
N TRP A 285 -2.68 -0.96 15.67
CA TRP A 285 -1.35 -0.35 15.62
C TRP A 285 -0.47 -0.78 16.78
N GLY A 286 -1.01 -0.81 18.01
CA GLY A 286 -0.24 -1.27 19.16
C GLY A 286 0.08 -2.77 19.10
N ALA A 287 -0.78 -3.60 18.51
CA ALA A 287 -0.45 -5.00 18.23
C ALA A 287 0.70 -5.12 17.19
N PHE A 288 0.70 -4.27 16.17
CA PHE A 288 1.80 -4.19 15.20
C PHE A 288 3.11 -3.69 15.85
N LEU A 289 3.07 -2.67 16.71
CA LEU A 289 4.25 -2.21 17.45
C LEU A 289 4.84 -3.30 18.34
N ILE A 290 4.00 -4.09 19.02
CA ILE A 290 4.45 -5.27 19.78
C ILE A 290 5.16 -6.26 18.85
N GLU A 291 4.65 -6.49 17.63
CA GLU A 291 5.29 -7.38 16.66
C GLU A 291 6.68 -6.88 16.25
N LEU A 292 6.84 -5.58 15.95
CA LEU A 292 8.14 -4.98 15.62
C LEU A 292 9.14 -5.14 16.79
N LEU A 293 8.75 -4.71 17.99
CA LEU A 293 9.61 -4.78 19.17
C LEU A 293 9.99 -6.21 19.56
N ARG A 294 9.11 -7.18 19.29
CA ARG A 294 9.39 -8.61 19.50
C ARG A 294 10.44 -9.12 18.53
N GLN A 295 10.49 -8.62 17.30
CA GLN A 295 11.51 -9.02 16.33
C GLN A 295 12.88 -8.49 16.70
N GLU A 296 12.94 -7.26 17.21
CA GLU A 296 14.17 -6.67 17.74
C GLU A 296 14.64 -7.37 19.02
N ASN A 297 13.71 -7.79 19.88
CA ASN A 297 14.01 -8.39 21.18
C ASN A 297 13.23 -9.72 21.40
N PRO A 298 13.59 -10.82 20.72
CA PRO A 298 12.79 -12.07 20.72
C PRO A 298 12.66 -12.75 22.08
N THR A 299 13.63 -12.53 22.99
CA THR A 299 13.67 -13.14 24.32
C THR A 299 12.93 -12.33 25.38
N ARG A 300 12.56 -11.09 25.09
CA ARG A 300 11.90 -10.20 26.06
C ARG A 300 10.44 -10.60 26.23
N ALA A 301 9.97 -10.63 27.47
CA ALA A 301 8.59 -10.96 27.76
C ALA A 301 7.64 -9.93 27.11
N ILE A 302 6.56 -10.42 26.49
CA ILE A 302 5.57 -9.53 25.86
C ILE A 302 4.77 -8.79 26.94
N TYR A 303 4.33 -9.50 27.97
CA TYR A 303 3.54 -8.96 29.08
C TYR A 303 3.67 -9.86 30.31
N CYS A 304 3.68 -9.25 31.50
CA CYS A 304 3.78 -9.94 32.78
C CYS A 304 2.73 -9.36 33.76
N GLU A 305 1.77 -10.17 34.21
CA GLU A 305 0.66 -9.72 35.08
C GLU A 305 1.16 -9.27 36.47
N SER A 306 2.20 -9.92 37.01
CA SER A 306 2.75 -9.63 38.35
C SER A 306 3.65 -8.40 38.40
N ASN A 307 4.45 -8.16 37.34
CA ASN A 307 5.27 -6.97 37.15
C ASN A 307 5.55 -6.78 35.66
N ASN A 308 4.90 -5.80 35.05
CA ASN A 308 5.02 -5.55 33.61
C ASN A 308 6.21 -4.65 33.22
N THR A 309 7.04 -4.27 34.19
CA THR A 309 8.21 -3.40 33.96
C THR A 309 9.14 -4.03 32.93
N ASN A 310 9.59 -3.23 31.95
CA ASN A 310 10.50 -3.62 30.87
C ASN A 310 9.94 -4.72 29.94
N SER A 311 8.61 -4.87 29.86
CA SER A 311 7.99 -5.75 28.86
C SER A 311 7.79 -5.05 27.52
N ILE A 312 7.66 -5.82 26.44
CA ILE A 312 7.40 -5.27 25.10
C ILE A 312 6.10 -4.45 25.08
N SER A 313 5.06 -4.92 25.77
CA SER A 313 3.77 -4.22 25.81
C SER A 313 3.81 -2.91 26.59
N GLU A 314 4.71 -2.77 27.57
CA GLU A 314 4.96 -1.51 28.27
C GLU A 314 5.63 -0.49 27.34
N GLU A 315 6.69 -0.89 26.66
CA GLU A 315 7.37 -0.03 25.68
C GLU A 315 6.44 0.37 24.54
N ALA A 316 5.67 -0.57 23.98
CA ALA A 316 4.67 -0.27 22.96
C ALA A 316 3.63 0.75 23.46
N LYS A 317 3.20 0.63 24.73
CA LYS A 317 2.29 1.58 25.36
C LYS A 317 2.93 2.96 25.52
N ASP A 318 4.20 3.05 25.87
CA ASP A 318 4.92 4.33 25.96
C ASP A 318 5.14 4.98 24.59
N ILE A 319 5.39 4.19 23.53
CA ILE A 319 5.43 4.69 22.15
C ILE A 319 4.06 5.23 21.74
N MET A 320 2.99 4.45 21.95
CA MET A 320 1.62 4.88 21.65
C MET A 320 1.23 6.15 22.43
N ASP A 321 1.66 6.25 23.69
CA ASP A 321 1.45 7.45 24.51
C ASP A 321 2.15 8.68 23.96
N LYS A 322 3.37 8.54 23.40
CA LYS A 322 4.10 9.63 22.69
C LYS A 322 3.40 10.04 21.40
N LEU A 323 2.72 9.09 20.75
CA LEU A 323 1.87 9.32 19.58
C LEU A 323 0.45 9.79 19.96
N ASN A 324 0.22 10.12 21.24
CA ASN A 324 -1.06 10.59 21.79
C ASN A 324 -2.22 9.57 21.78
N TYR A 325 -1.92 8.29 21.60
CA TYR A 325 -2.88 7.20 21.73
C TYR A 325 -2.83 6.60 23.13
N LYS A 326 -3.73 7.06 24.01
CA LYS A 326 -3.85 6.52 25.37
C LYS A 326 -4.45 5.11 25.38
N VAL A 327 -3.60 4.11 25.57
CA VAL A 327 -3.96 2.68 25.66
C VAL A 327 -3.09 2.00 26.70
N SER A 328 -3.65 1.10 27.51
CA SER A 328 -2.87 0.36 28.51
C SER A 328 -2.08 -0.80 27.90
N ALA A 329 -0.92 -1.13 28.48
CA ALA A 329 -0.08 -2.26 28.06
C ALA A 329 -0.86 -3.59 28.05
N ARG A 330 -1.70 -3.83 29.06
CA ARG A 330 -2.59 -5.00 29.12
C ARG A 330 -3.56 -5.07 27.93
N MET A 331 -4.16 -3.95 27.55
CA MET A 331 -5.06 -3.91 26.39
C MET A 331 -4.29 -4.22 25.09
N LEU A 332 -3.09 -3.65 24.93
CA LEU A 332 -2.24 -3.94 23.77
C LEU A 332 -1.87 -5.43 23.69
N TYR A 333 -1.48 -6.03 24.81
CA TYR A 333 -1.19 -7.46 24.89
C TYR A 333 -2.40 -8.34 24.51
N LEU A 334 -3.60 -8.02 25.02
CA LEU A 334 -4.81 -8.76 24.69
C LEU A 334 -5.16 -8.65 23.20
N ARG A 335 -5.01 -7.45 22.62
CA ARG A 335 -5.20 -7.22 21.18
C ARG A 335 -4.19 -7.97 20.35
N TYR A 336 -2.93 -7.94 20.73
CA TYR A 336 -1.87 -8.69 20.08
C TYR A 336 -2.15 -10.20 20.10
N SER A 337 -2.55 -10.73 21.25
CA SER A 337 -2.90 -12.15 21.41
C SER A 337 -4.10 -12.55 20.53
N GLN A 338 -5.10 -11.67 20.41
CA GLN A 338 -6.23 -11.84 19.50
C GLN A 338 -5.79 -11.82 18.02
N PHE A 339 -4.95 -10.86 17.64
CA PHE A 339 -4.38 -10.73 16.30
C PHE A 339 -3.61 -12.00 15.91
N ILE A 340 -2.73 -12.50 16.78
CA ILE A 340 -1.97 -13.74 16.53
C ILE A 340 -2.91 -14.92 16.30
N LYS A 341 -3.96 -15.06 17.13
CA LYS A 341 -4.90 -16.18 17.03
C LYS A 341 -5.78 -16.13 15.78
N ASN A 342 -6.25 -14.95 15.40
CA ASN A 342 -7.35 -14.81 14.43
C ASN A 342 -6.92 -14.25 13.08
N GLU A 343 -6.03 -13.27 13.06
CA GLU A 343 -5.72 -12.45 11.88
C GLU A 343 -4.41 -12.89 11.23
N SER A 344 -3.40 -13.26 12.03
CA SER A 344 -2.06 -13.57 11.54
C SER A 344 -2.01 -14.72 10.52
N LYS A 345 -2.94 -15.68 10.60
CA LYS A 345 -3.04 -16.81 9.67
C LYS A 345 -3.30 -16.36 8.22
N PHE A 346 -4.02 -15.26 8.03
CA PHE A 346 -4.34 -14.74 6.71
C PHE A 346 -3.13 -14.04 6.08
N ILE A 347 -2.32 -13.35 6.90
CA ILE A 347 -1.07 -12.74 6.48
C ILE A 347 -0.05 -13.81 6.07
N ILE A 348 0.06 -14.90 6.85
CA ILE A 348 0.90 -16.05 6.48
C ILE A 348 0.38 -16.70 5.18
N LYS A 349 -0.94 -16.84 5.02
CA LYS A 349 -1.53 -17.38 3.80
C LYS A 349 -1.25 -16.51 2.58
N TYR A 350 -1.33 -15.19 2.72
CA TYR A 350 -0.94 -14.22 1.69
C TYR A 350 0.52 -14.44 1.27
N ASN A 351 1.43 -14.54 2.24
CA ASN A 351 2.84 -14.84 1.97
C ASN A 351 3.03 -16.14 1.19
N ASN A 352 2.39 -17.22 1.66
CA ASN A 352 2.54 -18.54 1.06
C ASN A 352 2.01 -18.60 -0.37
N ILE A 353 0.94 -17.86 -0.69
CA ILE A 353 0.49 -17.75 -2.08
C ILE A 353 1.57 -17.06 -2.91
N LEU A 354 2.05 -15.89 -2.50
CA LEU A 354 3.07 -15.16 -3.27
C LEU A 354 4.34 -15.99 -3.47
N ALA A 355 4.81 -16.68 -2.43
CA ALA A 355 6.01 -17.53 -2.51
C ALA A 355 5.85 -18.73 -3.46
N GLN A 356 4.62 -19.15 -3.74
CA GLN A 356 4.32 -20.26 -4.65
C GLN A 356 4.08 -19.81 -6.10
N LEU A 357 3.96 -18.50 -6.34
CA LEU A 357 3.75 -18.00 -7.69
C LEU A 357 5.03 -18.18 -8.51
N PRO A 358 4.97 -18.82 -9.69
CA PRO A 358 6.13 -18.95 -10.57
C PRO A 358 6.39 -17.69 -11.40
N TYR A 359 5.71 -16.58 -11.08
CA TYR A 359 5.73 -15.29 -11.76
C TYR A 359 5.40 -14.17 -10.77
N THR A 360 5.71 -12.92 -11.13
CA THR A 360 5.25 -11.73 -10.40
C THR A 360 3.93 -11.25 -11.01
N PRO A 361 2.83 -11.18 -10.23
CA PRO A 361 1.56 -10.66 -10.73
C PRO A 361 1.68 -9.25 -11.31
N GLU A 362 0.76 -8.90 -12.20
CA GLU A 362 0.64 -7.53 -12.73
C GLU A 362 0.47 -6.49 -11.60
N TRP A 363 1.09 -5.33 -11.81
CA TRP A 363 1.13 -4.24 -10.86
C TRP A 363 -0.22 -3.49 -10.75
N ASP A 364 -0.97 -3.37 -11.84
CA ASP A 364 -2.20 -2.58 -11.94
C ASP A 364 -3.49 -3.37 -11.56
N GLY A 365 -3.37 -4.66 -11.30
CA GLY A 365 -4.45 -5.48 -10.79
C GLY A 365 -4.82 -5.13 -9.35
N ASP A 366 -6.12 -5.27 -9.01
CA ASP A 366 -6.55 -5.32 -7.60
C ASP A 366 -5.69 -6.33 -6.85
N SER A 367 -5.45 -6.12 -5.55
CA SER A 367 -4.70 -7.09 -4.76
C SER A 367 -5.52 -8.35 -4.56
N TYR A 368 -5.62 -9.17 -5.62
CA TYR A 368 -6.41 -10.39 -5.68
C TYR A 368 -6.03 -11.32 -4.53
N VAL A 369 -4.73 -11.37 -4.20
CA VAL A 369 -4.23 -12.16 -3.08
C VAL A 369 -4.70 -11.59 -1.73
N TYR A 370 -4.75 -10.27 -1.54
CA TYR A 370 -5.30 -9.66 -0.34
C TYR A 370 -6.82 -9.89 -0.22
N HIS A 371 -7.57 -9.76 -1.32
CA HIS A 371 -9.02 -9.87 -1.33
C HIS A 371 -9.54 -11.31 -1.23
N LYS A 372 -8.82 -12.31 -1.75
CA LYS A 372 -9.22 -13.72 -1.71
C LYS A 372 -9.47 -14.26 -0.29
N PHE A 373 -8.95 -13.58 0.72
CA PHE A 373 -9.00 -14.04 2.11
C PHE A 373 -9.91 -13.23 3.02
N LEU A 374 -10.51 -12.15 2.50
CA LEU A 374 -11.51 -11.36 3.18
C LEU A 374 -12.89 -11.96 2.92
N VAL A 375 -13.24 -12.99 3.71
CA VAL A 375 -14.54 -13.68 3.66
C VAL A 375 -15.68 -12.70 3.94
#